data_AF-A0A7N0ULT5-F1
#
_entry.id   AF-A0A7N0ULT5-F1
#
_cell.length_a   1.000
_cell.length_b   1.000
_cell.length_c   1.000
_cell.angle_alpha   90.00
_cell.angle_beta   90.00
_cell.angle_gamma   90.00
#
_symmetry.space_group_name_H-M   'P 1'
#
loop_
_entity.id
_entity.type
_entity.pdbx_description
1 polymer ?
#
loop_
_entity_poly.entity_id
_entity_poly.type
_entity_poly.pdbx_seq_one_letter_code
_entity_poly.pdbx_strand_id
1 'polypeptide(L)'
;MSTSTQPSFPVKQKHLCLNLKGHKTDLIISSYDDHYLVIATQLGTMGTILHARKEEGVSTEPTFHVSVMFGKRDEPMLSACARQLIEHIRYILFLCTL
;
A
#
# COMPACT_ATOMS: atom_id res chain seq x y z
N MET A 1 -1.86 8.22 39.75
CA MET A 1 -2.43 7.73 38.49
C MET A 1 -1.45 8.07 37.37
N SER A 2 -0.54 7.17 37.05
CA SER A 2 0.41 7.33 35.94
C SER A 2 -0.29 6.91 34.64
N THR A 3 -0.71 7.89 33.84
CA THR A 3 -1.21 7.66 32.48
C THR A 3 -0.03 7.20 31.63
N SER A 4 0.08 5.89 31.37
CA SER A 4 1.04 5.34 30.42
C SER A 4 0.70 5.88 29.03
N THR A 5 1.38 6.95 28.61
CA THR A 5 1.28 7.48 27.26
C THR A 5 1.92 6.44 26.36
N GLN A 6 1.11 5.60 25.70
CA GLN A 6 1.63 4.71 24.69
C GLN A 6 2.34 5.58 23.64
N PRO A 7 3.56 5.21 23.21
CA PRO A 7 4.24 5.96 22.17
C PRO A 7 3.36 5.93 20.92
N SER A 8 3.01 7.12 20.42
CA SER A 8 2.33 7.25 19.13
C SER A 8 3.23 6.67 18.05
N PHE A 9 2.63 6.02 17.05
CA PHE A 9 3.37 5.50 15.90
C PHE A 9 4.25 6.61 15.30
N PRO A 10 5.53 6.34 14.99
CA PRO A 10 6.51 7.39 14.70
C PRO A 10 6.28 8.11 13.37
N VAL A 11 5.33 7.64 12.54
CA VAL A 11 4.97 8.27 11.27
C VAL A 11 3.50 8.65 11.22
N LYS A 12 3.18 9.66 10.40
CA LYS A 12 1.79 10.08 10.20
C LYS A 12 1.03 8.93 9.55
N GLN A 13 -0.02 8.49 10.24
CA GLN A 13 -0.88 7.41 9.79
C GLN A 13 -2.30 7.91 9.62
N LYS A 14 -2.96 7.48 8.55
CA LYS A 14 -4.39 7.67 8.32
C LYS A 14 -5.04 6.30 8.21
N HIS A 15 -6.08 6.06 8.99
CA HIS A 15 -6.88 4.84 8.94
C HIS A 15 -8.30 5.19 8.48
N LEU A 16 -8.81 4.42 7.53
CA LEU A 16 -10.17 4.53 7.03
C LEU A 16 -10.79 3.14 6.96
N CYS A 17 -12.02 2.98 7.47
CA CYS A 17 -12.86 1.82 7.20
C CYS A 17 -13.87 2.18 6.12
N LEU A 18 -13.89 1.43 5.01
CA LEU A 18 -14.78 1.67 3.88
C LEU A 18 -15.46 0.35 3.48
N ASN A 19 -16.72 0.40 3.04
CA ASN A 19 -17.39 -0.77 2.45
C ASN A 19 -17.20 -0.76 0.93
N LEU A 20 -16.32 -1.60 0.42
CA LEU A 20 -16.07 -1.75 -1.01
C LEU A 20 -16.83 -2.97 -1.53
N LYS A 21 -17.78 -2.77 -2.45
CA LYS A 21 -18.61 -3.84 -3.03
C LYS A 21 -19.29 -4.76 -1.97
N GLY A 22 -19.66 -4.20 -0.82
CA GLY A 22 -20.27 -4.95 0.28
C GLY A 22 -19.27 -5.59 1.26
N HIS A 23 -17.97 -5.50 0.99
CA HIS A 23 -16.92 -5.98 1.90
C HIS A 23 -16.32 -4.83 2.70
N LYS A 24 -16.31 -4.97 4.03
CA LYS A 24 -15.61 -4.04 4.90
C LYS A 24 -14.11 -4.13 4.61
N THR A 25 -13.53 -3.01 4.22
CA THR A 25 -12.12 -2.87 3.87
C THR A 25 -11.50 -1.83 4.79
N ASP A 26 -10.45 -2.24 5.49
CA ASP A 26 -9.60 -1.39 6.28
C ASP A 26 -8.45 -0.88 5.41
N LEU A 27 -8.37 0.44 5.26
CA LEU A 27 -7.30 1.13 4.55
C LEU A 27 -6.42 1.88 5.56
N ILE A 28 -5.14 1.55 5.61
CA ILE A 28 -4.15 2.26 6.43
C ILE A 28 -3.09 2.84 5.51
N ILE A 29 -2.86 4.15 5.62
CA ILE A 29 -1.83 4.87 4.87
C ILE A 29 -0.83 5.42 5.88
N SER A 30 0.43 5.05 5.75
CA SER A 30 1.53 5.58 6.56
C SER A 30 2.50 6.32 5.65
N SER A 31 2.84 7.56 6.00
CA SER A 31 3.79 8.37 5.23
C SER A 31 5.19 8.28 5.83
N TYR A 32 6.12 7.66 5.12
CA TYR A 32 7.54 7.73 5.40
C TYR A 32 8.18 8.83 4.54
N ASP A 33 9.45 9.15 4.79
CA ASP A 33 10.14 10.23 4.07
C ASP A 33 10.35 9.93 2.58
N ASP A 34 10.53 8.66 2.23
CA ASP A 34 10.86 8.17 0.89
C ASP A 34 9.72 7.39 0.21
N HIS A 35 8.75 6.87 0.98
CA HIS A 35 7.65 6.07 0.45
C HIS A 35 6.37 6.16 1.27
N TYR A 36 5.26 5.75 0.66
CA TYR A 36 4.01 5.51 1.36
C TYR A 36 3.78 4.02 1.52
N LEU A 37 3.43 3.60 2.73
CA LEU A 37 2.89 2.27 2.99
C LEU A 37 1.37 2.35 2.96
N VAL A 38 0.76 1.62 2.02
CA VAL A 38 -0.69 1.49 1.91
C VAL A 38 -1.09 0.05 2.14
N ILE A 39 -1.86 -0.14 3.20
CA ILE A 39 -2.41 -1.43 3.59
C ILE A 39 -3.90 -1.39 3.26
N ALA A 40 -4.37 -2.38 2.49
CA ALA A 40 -5.78 -2.60 2.18
C ALA A 40 -6.12 -4.05 2.55
N THR A 41 -6.84 -4.24 3.65
CA THR A 41 -7.22 -5.57 4.15
C THR A 41 -8.72 -5.68 4.39
N GLN A 42 -9.31 -6.81 4.05
CA GLN A 42 -10.74 -7.09 4.27
C GLN A 42 -10.98 -8.12 5.39
N LEU A 43 -9.97 -8.92 5.72
CA LEU A 43 -10.08 -10.04 6.65
C LEU A 43 -9.08 -9.95 7.82
N GLY A 44 -8.34 -8.86 7.94
CA GLY A 44 -7.34 -8.66 8.99
C GLY A 44 -6.09 -9.55 8.85
N THR A 45 -5.93 -10.23 7.71
CA THR A 45 -4.76 -11.07 7.42
C THR A 45 -3.75 -10.32 6.55
N MET A 46 -2.48 -10.70 6.67
CA MET A 46 -1.39 -10.27 5.79
C MET A 46 -1.53 -10.94 4.42
N GLY A 47 -1.92 -10.18 3.40
CA GLY A 47 -2.02 -10.63 2.02
C GLY A 47 -0.70 -10.52 1.23
N THR A 48 -0.81 -10.18 -0.05
CA THR A 48 0.34 -9.99 -0.95
C THR A 48 0.94 -8.60 -0.77
N ILE A 49 2.27 -8.54 -0.61
CA ILE A 49 3.05 -7.30 -0.52
C ILE A 49 3.63 -6.98 -1.90
N LEU A 50 3.26 -5.82 -2.44
CA LEU A 50 3.75 -5.30 -3.71
C LEU A 50 4.54 -4.02 -3.47
N HIS A 51 5.78 -3.98 -3.92
CA HIS A 51 6.56 -2.75 -3.95
C HIS A 51 6.47 -2.14 -5.34
N ALA A 52 5.86 -0.96 -5.42
CA ALA A 52 5.75 -0.18 -6.64
C ALA A 52 6.60 1.09 -6.53
N ARG A 53 7.43 1.32 -7.55
CA ARG A 53 8.26 2.53 -7.66
C ARG A 53 8.15 3.14 -9.05
N LYS A 54 8.25 4.47 -9.12
CA LYS A 54 8.52 5.14 -10.39
C LYS A 54 10.00 4.99 -10.69
N GLU A 55 10.30 4.53 -11.89
CA GLU A 55 11.67 4.41 -12.38
C GLU A 55 12.12 5.77 -12.93
N GLU A 56 13.23 6.28 -12.41
CA GLU A 56 13.81 7.55 -12.83
C GLU A 56 14.75 7.30 -14.01
N GLY A 57 14.18 7.25 -15.22
CA GLY A 57 14.91 7.12 -16.49
C GLY A 57 14.98 8.42 -17.28
N VAL A 58 15.85 8.46 -18.29
CA VAL A 58 16.06 9.59 -19.22
C VAL A 58 14.86 9.82 -20.16
N SER A 59 13.89 8.91 -20.18
CA SER A 59 12.72 8.99 -21.06
C SER A 59 11.66 9.95 -20.49
N THR A 60 11.01 10.70 -21.37
CA THR A 60 9.94 11.66 -21.01
C THR A 60 8.68 11.00 -20.46
N GLU A 61 8.54 9.69 -20.62
CA GLU A 61 7.38 8.92 -20.17
C GLU A 61 7.65 8.24 -18.80
N PRO A 62 6.75 8.41 -17.81
CA PRO A 62 6.93 7.82 -16.49
C PRO A 62 6.81 6.29 -16.58
N THR A 63 7.91 5.59 -16.32
CA THR A 63 7.93 4.13 -16.21
C THR A 63 7.68 3.72 -14.76
N PHE A 64 6.78 2.77 -14.53
CA PHE A 64 6.45 2.27 -13.20
C PHE A 64 6.80 0.80 -13.10
N HIS A 65 7.57 0.45 -12.07
CA HIS A 65 7.97 -0.92 -11.79
C HIS A 65 7.24 -1.43 -10.55
N VAL A 66 6.56 -2.57 -10.69
CA VAL A 66 5.86 -3.27 -9.58
C VAL A 66 6.53 -4.61 -9.36
N SER A 67 6.90 -4.89 -8.12
CA SER A 67 7.54 -6.15 -7.71
C SER A 67 6.78 -6.78 -6.56
N VAL A 68 6.49 -8.08 -6.67
CA VAL A 68 5.87 -8.85 -5.58
C VAL A 68 6.96 -9.23 -4.58
N MET A 69 6.92 -8.66 -3.38
CA MET A 69 7.88 -8.98 -2.32
C MET A 69 7.46 -10.24 -1.55
N PHE A 70 6.16 -10.40 -1.29
CA PHE A 70 5.60 -11.51 -0.51
C PHE A 70 4.19 -11.85 -0.98
N GLY A 71 3.77 -13.10 -0.86
CA GLY A 71 2.44 -13.58 -1.32
C GLY A 71 2.47 -14.31 -2.66
N LYS A 72 1.29 -14.52 -3.26
CA LYS A 72 1.16 -15.20 -4.55
C LYS A 72 1.71 -14.32 -5.68
N ARG A 73 2.66 -14.84 -6.46
CA ARG A 73 3.33 -14.12 -7.55
C ARG A 73 2.63 -14.23 -8.90
N ASP A 74 1.76 -15.22 -9.07
CA ASP A 74 1.11 -15.53 -10.36
C ASP A 74 -0.27 -14.87 -10.52
N GLU A 75 -0.50 -13.73 -9.87
CA GLU A 75 -1.75 -12.96 -9.96
C GLU A 75 -1.52 -11.68 -10.79
N PRO A 76 -1.56 -11.75 -12.14
CA PRO A 76 -1.23 -10.61 -13.00
C PRO A 76 -2.18 -9.43 -12.80
N MET A 77 -3.42 -9.67 -12.38
CA MET A 77 -4.39 -8.63 -12.06
C MET A 77 -3.93 -7.76 -10.88
N LEU A 78 -3.30 -8.35 -9.87
CA LEU A 78 -2.83 -7.62 -8.68
C LEU A 78 -1.72 -6.63 -9.05
N SER A 79 -0.79 -7.07 -9.90
CA SER A 79 0.28 -6.23 -10.44
C SER A 79 -0.26 -5.09 -11.31
N ALA A 80 -1.29 -5.36 -12.12
CA ALA A 80 -1.96 -4.33 -12.93
C ALA A 80 -2.66 -3.28 -12.06
N CYS A 81 -3.39 -3.70 -11.02
CA CYS A 81 -4.03 -2.77 -10.08
C CYS A 81 -3.00 -1.91 -9.34
N ALA A 82 -1.90 -2.50 -8.86
CA ALA A 82 -0.84 -1.74 -8.22
C ALA A 82 -0.18 -0.73 -9.17
N ARG A 83 -0.04 -1.07 -10.45
CA ARG A 83 0.43 -0.15 -11.49
C ARG A 83 -0.52 1.05 -11.67
N GLN A 84 -1.83 0.79 -11.76
CA GLN A 84 -2.83 1.86 -11.87
C GLN A 84 -2.83 2.77 -10.63
N LEU A 85 -2.63 2.21 -9.44
CA LEU A 85 -2.56 2.98 -8.20
C LEU A 85 -1.30 3.86 -8.15
N ILE A 86 -0.13 3.36 -8.53
CA ILE A 86 1.10 4.18 -8.51
C ILE A 86 1.12 5.27 -9.60
N GLU A 87 0.43 5.05 -10.72
CA GLU A 87 0.22 6.10 -11.72
C GLU A 87 -0.50 7.32 -11.14
N HIS A 88 -1.39 7.10 -10.16
CA HIS A 88 -2.13 8.16 -9.48
C HIS A 88 -1.47 8.63 -8.18
N ILE A 89 -0.65 7.79 -7.53
CA ILE A 89 -0.07 8.04 -6.21
C ILE A 89 1.43 7.75 -6.27
N ARG A 90 2.25 8.80 -6.21
CA ARG A 90 3.71 8.69 -6.32
C ARG A 90 4.28 7.86 -5.14
N TYR A 91 4.83 6.68 -5.45
CA TYR A 91 5.55 5.71 -4.60
C TYR A 91 4.69 4.99 -3.53
N ILE A 92 4.48 3.67 -3.69
CA ILE A 92 3.58 2.90 -2.82
C ILE A 92 4.08 1.47 -2.56
N LEU A 93 4.07 1.07 -1.30
CA LEU A 93 4.11 -0.33 -0.88
C LEU A 93 2.68 -0.77 -0.58
N PHE A 94 2.11 -1.66 -1.38
CA PHE A 94 0.73 -2.11 -1.27
C PHE A 94 0.66 -3.48 -0.58
N LEU A 95 -0.06 -3.58 0.54
CA LEU A 95 -0.47 -4.87 1.10
C LEU A 95 -1.94 -5.09 0.73
N CYS A 96 -2.21 -6.07 -0.15
CA CYS A 96 -3.57 -6.42 -0.54
C CYS A 96 -3.92 -7.83 -0.11
N THR A 97 -5.03 -7.97 0.61
CA THR A 97 -5.68 -9.26 0.85
C THR A 97 -6.98 -9.27 0.04
N LEU A 98 -7.01 -10.05 -1.05
CA LEU A 98 -8.24 -10.47 -1.73
C LEU A 98 -8.67 -11.84 -1.17
#